data_AF-A0A978TH22-F1
#
_entry.id   AF-A0A978TH22-F1
#
_cell.length_a   1.000
_cell.length_b   1.000
_cell.length_c   1.000
_cell.angle_alpha   90.00
_cell.angle_beta   90.00
_cell.angle_gamma   90.00
#
_symmetry.space_group_name_H-M   'P 1'
#
loop_
_entity.id
_entity.type
_entity.pdbx_description
1 polymer ?
#
loop_
_entity_poly.entity_id
_entity_poly.type
_entity_poly.pdbx_seq_one_letter_code
_entity_poly.pdbx_strand_id
1 'polypeptide(L)'
;MQRTRLSLLVDDLGDQLRLWLVNPWRRISLVVISLLLGYFFAVSIAAIAGQAAAQDVTIGLFLVLAAEGVNWLVYSRPWRDPDLLRKVPKPIWIDCLNAFKLGAIYALAVEAFKLGS
;
A
#
# COMPACT_ATOMS: atom_id res chain seq x y z
N MET A 1 -16.33 -27.77 9.47
CA MET A 1 -16.03 -26.49 10.16
C MET A 1 -17.36 -25.82 10.47
N GLN A 2 -17.66 -25.52 11.73
CA GLN A 2 -18.96 -24.97 12.15
C GLN A 2 -19.11 -23.52 11.67
N ARG A 3 -20.18 -23.27 10.89
CA ARG A 3 -20.61 -21.90 10.53
C ARG A 3 -21.16 -21.24 11.80
N THR A 4 -20.34 -20.40 12.43
CA THR A 4 -20.81 -19.54 13.51
C THR A 4 -21.55 -18.35 12.90
N ARG A 5 -22.52 -17.76 13.61
CA ARG A 5 -23.24 -16.55 13.14
C ARG A 5 -22.28 -15.40 12.80
N LEU A 6 -21.12 -15.36 13.45
CA LEU A 6 -20.06 -14.39 13.21
C LEU A 6 -19.34 -14.65 11.88
N SER A 7 -19.10 -15.91 11.50
CA SER A 7 -18.53 -16.21 10.18
C SER A 7 -19.50 -15.81 9.06
N LEU A 8 -20.80 -16.05 9.24
CA LEU A 8 -21.82 -15.64 8.28
C LEU A 8 -21.86 -14.11 8.11
N LEU A 9 -21.79 -13.33 9.19
CA LEU A 9 -21.74 -11.87 9.12
C LEU A 9 -20.46 -11.36 8.45
N VAL A 10 -19.30 -11.97 8.74
CA VAL A 10 -18.03 -11.59 8.11
C VAL A 10 -18.03 -11.92 6.62
N ASP A 11 -18.58 -13.07 6.25
CA ASP A 11 -18.72 -13.49 4.84
C ASP A 11 -19.68 -12.54 4.09
N ASP A 12 -20.83 -12.20 4.67
CA ASP A 12 -21.82 -11.30 4.04
C ASP A 12 -21.28 -9.87 3.88
N LEU A 13 -20.55 -9.36 4.89
CA LEU A 13 -19.87 -8.07 4.81
C LEU A 13 -18.77 -8.11 3.74
N GLY A 14 -18.02 -9.21 3.65
CA GLY A 14 -17.00 -9.41 2.63
C GLY A 14 -17.59 -9.41 1.21
N ASP A 15 -18.71 -10.11 1.01
CA ASP A 15 -19.38 -10.18 -0.28
C ASP A 15 -20.04 -8.84 -0.67
N GLN A 16 -20.65 -8.12 0.28
CA GLN A 16 -21.16 -6.78 0.04
C GLN A 16 -20.05 -5.79 -0.29
N LEU A 17 -18.93 -5.81 0.43
CA LEU A 17 -17.76 -4.98 0.12
C LEU A 17 -17.25 -5.31 -1.29
N ARG A 18 -17.16 -6.60 -1.64
CA ARG A 18 -16.68 -7.05 -2.94
C ARG A 18 -17.59 -6.60 -4.09
N LEU A 19 -18.90 -6.69 -3.92
CA LEU A 19 -19.90 -6.15 -4.87
C LEU A 19 -19.81 -4.62 -4.98
N TRP A 20 -19.62 -3.92 -3.86
CA TRP A 20 -19.47 -2.47 -3.80
C TRP A 20 -18.19 -1.97 -4.50
N LEU A 21 -17.16 -2.83 -4.54
CA LEU A 21 -15.86 -2.60 -5.17
C LEU A 21 -15.80 -2.93 -6.68
N VAL A 22 -16.85 -3.52 -7.26
CA VAL A 22 -16.91 -3.74 -8.72
C VAL A 22 -16.96 -2.42 -9.49
N ASN A 23 -17.43 -1.33 -8.87
CA ASN A 23 -17.47 -0.02 -9.51
C ASN A 23 -16.04 0.52 -9.77
N PRO A 24 -15.64 0.72 -11.05
CA PRO A 24 -14.28 1.13 -11.41
C PRO A 24 -13.88 2.48 -10.78
N TRP A 25 -14.83 3.39 -10.59
CA TRP A 25 -14.57 4.69 -9.96
C TRP A 25 -14.14 4.56 -8.50
N ARG A 26 -14.76 3.65 -7.75
CA ARG A 26 -14.41 3.44 -6.33
C ARG A 26 -13.07 2.77 -6.18
N ARG A 27 -12.73 1.84 -7.08
CA ARG A 27 -11.39 1.24 -7.12
C ARG A 27 -10.32 2.31 -7.33
N ILE A 28 -10.52 3.22 -8.28
CA ILE A 28 -9.59 4.33 -8.52
C ILE A 28 -9.53 5.25 -7.29
N SER A 29 -10.68 5.62 -6.70
CA SER A 29 -10.69 6.44 -5.48
C SER A 29 -9.91 5.81 -4.34
N LEU A 30 -10.07 4.51 -4.08
CA LEU A 30 -9.32 3.81 -3.02
C LEU A 30 -7.82 3.80 -3.27
N VAL A 31 -7.40 3.60 -4.52
CA VAL A 31 -5.98 3.65 -4.91
C VAL A 31 -5.42 5.06 -4.72
N VAL A 32 -6.16 6.10 -5.13
CA VAL A 32 -5.76 7.50 -4.96
C VAL A 32 -5.69 7.88 -3.47
N ILE A 33 -6.68 7.49 -2.67
CA ILE A 33 -6.65 7.70 -1.22
C ILE A 33 -5.43 7.03 -0.61
N SER A 34 -5.14 5.79 -1.00
CA SER A 34 -3.96 5.05 -0.52
C SER A 34 -2.65 5.76 -0.89
N LEU A 35 -2.57 6.32 -2.11
CA LEU A 35 -1.44 7.13 -2.56
C LEU A 35 -1.26 8.38 -1.71
N LEU A 36 -2.33 9.14 -1.48
CA LEU A 36 -2.31 10.37 -0.68
C LEU A 36 -1.98 10.07 0.78
N LEU A 37 -2.47 8.96 1.33
CA LEU A 37 -2.08 8.49 2.66
C LEU A 37 -0.59 8.18 2.72
N GLY A 38 -0.05 7.45 1.73
CA GLY A 38 1.38 7.18 1.65
C GLY A 38 2.23 8.44 1.68
N TYR A 39 1.84 9.45 0.89
CA TYR A 39 2.47 10.76 0.89
C TYR A 39 2.43 11.42 2.28
N PHE A 40 1.24 11.49 2.89
CA PHE A 40 1.06 12.12 4.20
C PHE A 40 1.89 11.46 5.31
N PHE A 41 1.91 10.12 5.36
CA PHE A 41 2.69 9.39 6.35
C PHE A 41 4.20 9.63 6.18
N ALA A 42 4.70 9.61 4.96
CA ALA A 42 6.10 9.85 4.68
C ALA A 42 6.55 11.27 5.08
N VAL A 43 5.76 12.30 4.75
CA VAL A 43 6.05 13.68 5.18
C VAL A 43 6.06 13.78 6.71
N SER A 44 5.08 13.17 7.37
CA SER A 44 4.98 13.21 8.84
C SER A 44 6.18 12.51 9.51
N ILE A 45 6.58 11.34 9.01
CA ILE A 45 7.75 10.61 9.50
C ILE A 45 9.03 11.41 9.24
N ALA A 46 9.17 12.01 8.05
CA ALA A 46 10.31 12.84 7.71
C ALA A 46 10.43 14.07 8.62
N ALA A 47 9.31 14.71 8.96
CA ALA A 47 9.28 15.84 9.89
C ALA A 47 9.75 15.45 11.30
N ILE A 48 9.26 14.30 11.82
CA ILE A 48 9.66 13.78 13.13
C ILE A 48 11.15 13.39 13.13
N ALA A 49 11.59 12.68 12.09
CA ALA A 49 12.98 12.24 11.95
C ALA A 49 13.94 13.44 11.79
N GLY A 50 13.53 14.47 11.05
CA GLY A 50 14.28 15.72 10.88
C GLY A 50 14.42 16.48 12.20
N GLN A 51 13.35 16.59 12.99
CA GLN A 51 13.41 17.19 14.32
C GLN A 51 14.31 16.41 15.29
N ALA A 52 14.30 15.08 15.21
CA ALA A 52 15.14 14.21 16.04
C ALA A 52 16.62 14.17 15.58
N ALA A 53 16.98 14.84 14.48
CA ALA A 53 18.28 14.71 13.80
C ALA A 53 18.69 13.25 13.52
N ALA A 54 17.70 12.34 13.42
CA ALA A 54 17.90 10.92 13.26
C ALA A 54 17.90 10.55 11.78
N GLN A 55 18.79 11.16 11.00
CA GLN A 55 18.99 10.84 9.58
C GLN A 55 20.22 9.94 9.42
N ASP A 56 20.14 8.76 10.01
CA ASP A 56 21.23 7.78 10.01
C ASP A 56 21.05 6.73 8.90
N VAL A 57 22.16 6.14 8.46
CA VAL A 57 22.24 5.08 7.44
C VAL A 57 21.32 3.90 7.78
N THR A 58 21.15 3.62 9.08
CA THR A 58 20.27 2.58 9.59
C THR A 58 18.80 2.78 9.16
N ILE A 59 18.27 4.00 9.25
CA ILE A 59 16.89 4.31 8.86
C ILE A 59 16.71 4.22 7.34
N GLY A 60 17.72 4.67 6.58
CA GLY A 60 17.75 4.50 5.12
C GLY A 60 17.70 3.02 4.72
N LEU A 61 18.47 2.16 5.39
CA LEU A 61 18.45 0.71 5.17
C LEU A 61 17.05 0.12 5.43
N PHE A 62 16.42 0.47 6.56
CA PHE A 62 15.07 -0.01 6.87
C PHE A 62 14.03 0.44 5.83
N LEU A 63 14.10 1.68 5.35
CA LEU A 63 13.21 2.18 4.30
C LEU A 63 13.37 1.41 3.00
N VAL A 64 14.62 1.13 2.58
CA VAL A 64 14.90 0.34 1.37
C VAL A 64 14.40 -1.09 1.52
N LEU A 65 14.64 -1.74 2.67
CA LEU A 65 14.14 -3.10 2.94
C LEU A 65 12.61 -3.15 2.94
N ALA A 66 11.95 -2.15 3.52
CA ALA A 66 10.49 -2.06 3.50
C ALA A 66 9.95 -1.87 2.07
N ALA A 67 10.57 -0.98 1.29
CA ALA A 67 10.19 -0.75 -0.10
C ALA A 67 10.38 -2.00 -0.96
N GLU A 68 11.50 -2.71 -0.78
CA GLU A 68 11.80 -3.96 -1.47
C GLU A 68 10.87 -5.09 -1.04
N GLY A 69 10.52 -5.19 0.25
CA GLY A 69 9.53 -6.15 0.74
C GLY A 69 8.15 -5.94 0.11
N VAL A 70 7.71 -4.68 -0.01
CA VAL A 70 6.47 -4.35 -0.72
C VAL A 70 6.61 -4.67 -2.22
N ASN A 71 7.76 -4.39 -2.83
CA ASN A 71 8.00 -4.69 -4.23
C ASN A 71 7.93 -6.19 -4.51
N TRP A 72 8.62 -6.98 -3.69
CA TRP A 72 8.56 -8.43 -3.72
C TRP A 72 7.13 -8.94 -3.58
N LEU A 73 6.34 -8.41 -2.63
CA LEU A 73 4.95 -8.81 -2.43
C LEU A 73 4.04 -8.46 -3.63
N VAL A 74 4.15 -7.23 -4.15
CA VAL A 74 3.34 -6.72 -5.27
C VAL A 74 3.67 -7.40 -6.59
N TYR A 75 4.96 -7.67 -6.83
CA TYR A 75 5.48 -8.21 -8.09
C TYR A 75 5.89 -9.67 -8.01
N SER A 76 5.53 -10.37 -6.93
CA SER A 76 5.72 -11.82 -6.80
C SER A 76 5.08 -12.56 -7.99
N ARG A 77 5.71 -13.67 -8.39
CA ARG A 77 5.30 -14.52 -9.52
C ARG A 77 3.80 -14.84 -9.64
N PRO A 78 3.03 -15.07 -8.55
CA PRO A 78 1.61 -15.39 -8.64
C PRO A 78 0.78 -14.32 -9.35
N TRP A 79 1.23 -13.06 -9.31
CA TRP A 79 0.54 -11.90 -9.89
C TRP A 79 1.01 -11.56 -11.31
N ARG A 80 2.00 -12.30 -11.84
CA ARG A 80 2.63 -12.03 -13.14
C ARG A 80 2.23 -13.07 -14.20
N ASP A 81 1.81 -14.25 -13.78
CA ASP A 81 1.30 -15.29 -14.69
C ASP A 81 -0.10 -14.93 -15.20
N PRO A 82 -0.28 -14.70 -16.53
CA PRO A 82 -1.56 -14.37 -17.12
C PRO A 82 -2.63 -15.45 -16.87
N ASP A 83 -2.20 -16.71 -16.84
CA ASP A 83 -3.07 -17.88 -16.63
C ASP A 83 -3.58 -17.98 -15.18
N LEU A 84 -2.81 -17.47 -14.21
CA LEU A 84 -3.20 -17.41 -12.79
C LEU A 84 -4.09 -16.19 -12.51
N LEU A 85 -3.80 -15.04 -13.11
CA LEU A 85 -4.64 -13.84 -13.01
C LEU A 85 -6.07 -14.05 -13.55
N ARG A 86 -6.22 -14.94 -14.53
CA ARG A 86 -7.53 -15.33 -15.05
C ARG A 86 -8.33 -16.21 -14.06
N LYS A 87 -7.64 -16.93 -13.17
CA LYS A 87 -8.24 -17.83 -12.17
C LYS A 87 -8.48 -17.13 -10.83
N VAL A 88 -7.57 -16.23 -10.42
CA VAL A 88 -7.66 -15.48 -9.17
C VAL A 88 -7.44 -14.00 -9.47
N PRO A 89 -8.48 -13.15 -9.39
CA PRO A 89 -8.33 -11.73 -9.63
C PRO A 89 -7.40 -11.12 -8.57
N LYS A 90 -6.48 -10.26 -9.00
CA LYS A 90 -5.57 -9.55 -8.11
C LYS A 90 -6.37 -8.78 -7.05
N PRO A 91 -6.12 -8.98 -5.76
CA PRO A 91 -6.87 -8.31 -4.72
C PRO A 91 -6.47 -6.83 -4.65
N ILE A 92 -7.48 -5.97 -4.48
CA ILE A 92 -7.33 -4.50 -4.53
C ILE A 92 -6.34 -3.94 -3.50
N TRP A 93 -6.21 -4.60 -2.35
CA TRP A 93 -5.33 -4.14 -1.28
C TRP A 93 -3.86 -4.14 -1.71
N ILE A 94 -3.47 -5.00 -2.66
CA ILE A 94 -2.11 -5.00 -3.23
C ILE A 94 -1.87 -3.76 -4.08
N ASP A 95 -2.88 -3.31 -4.83
CA ASP A 95 -2.79 -2.07 -5.60
C ASP A 95 -2.76 -0.85 -4.67
N CYS A 96 -3.56 -0.85 -3.61
CA CYS A 96 -3.50 0.16 -2.56
C CYS A 96 -2.12 0.20 -1.90
N LEU A 97 -1.55 -0.95 -1.53
CA LEU A 97 -0.23 -1.03 -0.91
C LEU A 97 0.87 -0.50 -1.85
N ASN A 98 0.80 -0.83 -3.14
CA ASN A 98 1.75 -0.31 -4.12
C ASN A 98 1.61 1.21 -4.29
N ALA A 99 0.38 1.72 -4.35
CA ALA A 99 0.10 3.15 -4.44
C ALA A 99 0.56 3.92 -3.19
N PHE A 100 0.37 3.33 -2.00
CA PHE A 100 0.87 3.86 -0.73
C PHE A 100 2.40 3.97 -0.75
N LYS A 101 3.09 2.90 -1.16
CA LYS A 101 4.56 2.92 -1.33
C LYS A 101 5.00 4.02 -2.29
N LEU A 102 4.33 4.16 -3.44
CA LEU A 102 4.66 5.19 -4.43
C LEU A 102 4.50 6.61 -3.85
N GLY A 103 3.40 6.88 -3.15
CA GLY A 103 3.18 8.16 -2.48
C GLY A 103 4.25 8.45 -1.42
N ALA A 104 4.64 7.44 -0.64
CA ALA A 104 5.65 7.57 0.39
C ALA A 104 7.05 7.88 -0.17
N ILE A 105 7.49 7.15 -1.21
CA ILE A 105 8.78 7.39 -1.86
C ILE A 105 8.83 8.78 -2.49
N TYR A 106 7.74 9.19 -3.16
CA TYR A 106 7.65 10.51 -3.77
C TYR A 106 7.78 11.63 -2.73
N ALA A 107 7.07 11.53 -1.60
CA ALA A 107 7.18 12.47 -0.50
C ALA A 107 8.62 12.58 0.03
N LEU A 108 9.26 11.44 0.32
CA LEU A 108 10.64 11.42 0.83
C LEU A 108 11.62 12.05 -0.16
N ALA A 109 11.46 11.79 -1.46
CA ALA A 109 12.29 12.40 -2.49
C ALA A 109 12.12 13.92 -2.53
N VAL A 110 10.88 14.41 -2.44
CA VAL A 110 10.57 15.85 -2.40
C VAL A 110 11.17 16.51 -1.15
N GLU A 111 11.05 15.88 0.03
CA GLU A 111 11.67 16.39 1.26
C GLU A 111 13.20 16.42 1.18
N ALA A 112 13.83 15.40 0.59
CA ALA A 112 15.26 15.37 0.36
C ALA A 112 15.72 16.53 -0.55
N PHE A 113 14.97 16.83 -1.61
CA PHE A 113 15.25 17.99 -2.47
C PHE A 113 15.14 19.32 -1.73
N LYS A 114 14.14 19.48 -0.85
CA LYS A 114 13.98 20.72 -0.07
C LYS A 114 15.15 20.98 0.88
N LEU A 115 15.77 19.93 1.42
CA LEU A 115 16.90 20.03 2.34
C LEU A 115 18.25 20.18 1.62
N GLY A 116 18.33 19.77 0.36
CA GLY A 116 19.56 19.81 -0.45
C GLY A 116 19.80 21.13 -1.21
N SER A 117 18.86 22.08 -1.18
CA SER A 117 18.96 23.43 -1.76
C SER A 117 19.17 24.48 -0.68
#